data_AF-A0A350IKM3-F1
#
_entry.id   AF-A0A350IKM3-F1
#
_cell.length_a   1.000
_cell.length_b   1.000
_cell.length_c   1.000
_cell.angle_alpha   90.00
_cell.angle_beta   90.00
_cell.angle_gamma   90.00
#
_symmetry.space_group_name_H-M   'P 1'
#
loop_
_entity.id
_entity.type
_entity.pdbx_description
1 polymer ?
#
loop_
_entity_poly.entity_id
_entity_poly.type
_entity_poly.pdbx_seq_one_letter_code
_entity_poly.pdbx_strand_id
1 'polypeptide(L)'
;MRAIKLNTDKGLITIAFLCFLFYFLLASLKPEGIFWSLDEGGKLIYIESVLREKNPSTALIYPGKPLDPKYENLALYFYSLNNGEIYSWWQVGFPLLSLPFYKFFGFAGLYILPSIAGALIVFFSAKITKFITKNQNLTYLMAFTVAFCSPVFFYSVTFWEHSLSVASIMMMTYLLLISIFQDQKGFLYISGIMGSLAVFFRTEAILLIAGYWLVLVIIERKKVVSFTLGLGITSLIWGTINYWLMGNPISPNVQAVQSLTNFNGLANVGLKYIPYTLFNAPIISAYSLGRGLLVVGTLLFALVIFFSLIKRFRLFSFIAFIGL
;
A
#
# COMPACT_ATOMS: atom_id res chain seq x y z
N MET A 1 -3.93 34.88 6.73
CA MET A 1 -3.48 33.89 5.71
C MET A 1 -4.58 33.78 4.66
N ARG A 2 -4.30 34.11 3.39
CA ARG A 2 -5.28 33.95 2.30
C ARG A 2 -5.55 32.45 2.10
N ALA A 3 -6.82 32.06 2.05
CA ALA A 3 -7.23 30.74 1.60
C ALA A 3 -6.59 30.48 0.23
N ILE A 4 -5.61 29.58 0.18
CA ILE A 4 -5.09 29.07 -1.08
C ILE A 4 -6.24 28.27 -1.68
N LYS A 5 -6.96 28.86 -2.64
CA LYS A 5 -7.85 28.08 -3.52
C LYS A 5 -7.05 26.86 -3.96
N LEU A 6 -7.62 25.67 -3.85
CA LEU A 6 -7.10 24.44 -4.44
C LEU A 6 -6.91 24.70 -5.93
N ASN A 7 -5.73 25.22 -6.28
CA ASN A 7 -5.46 25.60 -7.65
C ASN A 7 -5.24 24.29 -8.39
N THR A 8 -6.12 24.02 -9.35
CA THR A 8 -6.05 22.88 -10.23
C THR A 8 -4.73 22.98 -10.98
N ASP A 9 -3.73 22.21 -10.52
CA ASP A 9 -2.39 22.25 -11.09
C ASP A 9 -2.41 21.41 -12.35
N LYS A 10 -2.87 22.04 -13.43
CA LYS A 10 -3.11 21.39 -14.73
C LYS A 10 -1.89 20.60 -15.18
N GLY A 11 -0.69 21.12 -14.97
CA GLY A 11 0.55 20.42 -15.31
C GLY A 11 0.73 19.09 -14.56
N LEU A 12 0.48 19.08 -13.25
CA LEU A 12 0.55 17.83 -12.48
C LEU A 12 -0.56 16.84 -12.84
N ILE A 13 -1.76 17.34 -13.18
CA ILE A 13 -2.87 16.49 -13.65
C ILE A 13 -2.49 15.84 -14.98
N THR A 14 -1.93 16.60 -15.92
CA THR A 14 -1.44 16.08 -17.19
C THR A 14 -0.34 15.04 -16.97
N ILE A 15 0.64 15.31 -16.10
CA ILE A 15 1.70 14.34 -15.78
C ILE A 15 1.12 13.05 -15.21
N ALA A 16 0.19 13.15 -14.24
CA ALA A 16 -0.44 11.98 -13.64
C ALA A 16 -1.23 11.17 -14.68
N PHE A 17 -1.97 11.85 -15.55
CA PHE A 17 -2.70 11.20 -16.65
C PHE A 17 -1.76 10.49 -17.63
N LEU A 18 -0.66 11.13 -18.02
CA LEU A 18 0.35 10.52 -18.88
C LEU A 18 1.03 9.32 -18.21
N CYS A 19 1.32 9.40 -16.90
CA CYS A 19 1.84 8.26 -16.13
C CYS A 19 0.85 7.10 -16.12
N PHE A 20 -0.44 7.37 -15.88
CA PHE A 20 -1.49 6.35 -15.95
C PHE A 20 -1.51 5.68 -17.33
N LEU A 21 -1.56 6.45 -18.41
CA LEU A 21 -1.57 5.90 -19.77
C LEU A 21 -0.32 5.06 -20.04
N PHE A 22 0.85 5.54 -19.62
CA PHE A 22 2.12 4.85 -19.81
C PHE A 22 2.16 3.53 -19.04
N TYR A 23 1.81 3.52 -17.75
CA TYR A 23 1.79 2.31 -16.93
C TYR A 23 0.76 1.31 -17.44
N PHE A 24 -0.44 1.78 -17.76
CA PHE A 24 -1.50 0.93 -18.25
C PHE A 24 -1.15 0.29 -19.59
N LEU A 25 -0.60 1.08 -20.54
CA LEU A 25 -0.14 0.57 -21.82
C LEU A 25 0.95 -0.47 -21.63
N LEU A 26 1.96 -0.17 -20.81
CA LEU A 26 3.07 -1.10 -20.56
C LEU A 26 2.58 -2.41 -19.92
N ALA A 27 1.66 -2.33 -18.96
CA ALA A 27 1.08 -3.51 -18.32
C ALA A 27 0.20 -4.31 -19.28
N SER A 28 -0.53 -3.64 -20.18
CA SER A 28 -1.42 -4.29 -21.17
C SER A 28 -0.65 -5.01 -22.28
N LEU A 29 0.65 -4.72 -22.47
CA LEU A 29 1.51 -5.42 -23.40
C LEU A 29 2.02 -6.76 -22.86
N LYS A 30 1.75 -7.09 -21.59
CA LYS A 30 2.14 -8.37 -21.00
C LYS A 30 1.30 -9.51 -21.60
N PRO A 31 1.91 -10.68 -21.88
CA PRO A 31 1.15 -11.85 -22.32
C PRO A 31 0.11 -12.26 -21.27
N GLU A 32 -1.07 -12.65 -21.72
CA GLU A 32 -2.13 -13.13 -20.83
C GLU A 32 -1.70 -14.39 -20.06
N GLY A 33 -2.11 -14.47 -18.80
CA GLY A 33 -1.80 -15.61 -17.92
C GLY A 33 -0.35 -15.65 -17.41
N ILE A 34 0.51 -14.69 -17.79
CA ILE A 34 1.87 -14.57 -17.27
C ILE A 34 1.92 -13.50 -16.19
N PHE A 35 2.21 -13.94 -14.97
CA PHE A 35 2.39 -13.09 -13.81
C PHE A 35 3.85 -13.01 -13.38
N TRP A 36 4.18 -11.98 -12.61
CA TRP A 36 5.50 -11.81 -12.04
C TRP A 36 5.73 -12.77 -10.85
N SER A 37 4.68 -13.02 -10.06
CA SER A 37 4.70 -13.91 -8.91
C SER A 37 3.40 -14.70 -8.75
N LEU A 38 3.44 -15.67 -7.84
CA LEU A 38 2.28 -16.50 -7.46
C LEU A 38 1.15 -15.69 -6.82
N ASP A 39 1.44 -14.49 -6.28
CA ASP A 39 0.47 -13.65 -5.58
C ASP A 39 -0.65 -13.17 -6.52
N GLU A 40 -0.30 -12.86 -7.75
CA GLU A 40 -1.23 -12.34 -8.76
C GLU A 40 -2.14 -13.46 -9.27
N GLY A 41 -1.58 -14.65 -9.46
CA GLY A 41 -2.32 -15.86 -9.86
C GLY A 41 -3.42 -16.19 -8.86
N GLY A 42 -3.13 -16.18 -7.55
CA GLY A 42 -4.16 -16.42 -6.52
C GLY A 42 -5.31 -15.40 -6.54
N LYS A 43 -5.01 -14.13 -6.85
CA LYS A 43 -6.03 -13.07 -6.98
C LYS A 43 -6.87 -13.23 -8.24
N LEU A 44 -6.27 -13.67 -9.35
CA LEU A 44 -7.01 -13.99 -10.57
C LEU A 44 -7.94 -15.20 -10.36
N ILE A 45 -7.45 -16.28 -9.75
CA ILE A 45 -8.27 -17.46 -9.42
C ILE A 45 -9.47 -17.05 -8.56
N TYR A 46 -9.27 -16.15 -7.58
CA TYR A 46 -10.36 -15.62 -6.80
C TYR A 46 -11.38 -14.85 -7.67
N ILE A 47 -10.94 -13.96 -8.56
CA ILE A 47 -11.81 -13.25 -9.51
C ILE A 47 -12.64 -14.26 -10.35
N GLU A 48 -11.99 -15.27 -10.91
CA GLU A 48 -12.65 -16.29 -11.73
C GLU A 48 -13.65 -17.12 -10.91
N SER A 49 -13.32 -17.41 -9.65
CA SER A 49 -14.21 -18.10 -8.71
C SER A 49 -15.47 -17.29 -8.46
N VAL A 50 -15.33 -15.99 -8.18
CA VAL A 50 -16.47 -15.08 -7.98
C VAL A 50 -17.33 -14.96 -9.24
N LEU A 51 -16.72 -14.92 -10.44
CA LEU A 51 -17.46 -14.86 -11.70
C LEU A 51 -18.25 -16.13 -11.97
N ARG A 52 -17.66 -17.30 -11.73
CA ARG A 52 -18.29 -18.60 -11.96
C ARG A 52 -19.43 -18.85 -10.98
N GLU A 53 -19.17 -18.67 -9.70
CA GLU A 53 -20.11 -19.00 -8.62
C GLU A 53 -21.07 -17.85 -8.29
N LYS A 54 -20.84 -16.66 -8.87
CA LYS A 54 -21.62 -15.43 -8.64
C LYS A 54 -21.73 -15.05 -7.15
N ASN A 55 -20.72 -15.43 -6.37
CA ASN A 55 -20.68 -15.23 -4.93
C ASN A 55 -19.28 -14.73 -4.52
N PRO A 56 -19.15 -13.52 -3.94
CA PRO A 56 -17.86 -12.99 -3.49
C PRO A 56 -17.28 -13.74 -2.28
N SER A 57 -18.10 -14.50 -1.54
CA SER A 57 -17.67 -15.34 -0.41
C SER A 57 -17.31 -16.77 -0.83
N THR A 58 -17.20 -17.04 -2.14
CA THR A 58 -16.95 -18.39 -2.64
C THR A 58 -15.52 -18.89 -2.34
N ALA A 59 -15.39 -20.21 -2.23
CA ALA A 59 -14.10 -20.88 -2.20
C ALA A 59 -13.36 -20.72 -3.54
N LEU A 60 -12.03 -20.80 -3.50
CA LEU A 60 -11.22 -20.81 -4.72
C LEU A 60 -11.49 -22.09 -5.51
N ILE A 61 -11.70 -21.94 -6.81
CA ILE A 61 -11.82 -23.08 -7.71
C ILE A 61 -10.49 -23.81 -7.77
N TYR A 62 -10.50 -25.10 -7.41
CA TYR A 62 -9.38 -26.02 -7.61
C TYR A 62 -9.80 -27.16 -8.55
N PRO A 63 -9.45 -27.10 -9.85
CA PRO A 63 -9.81 -28.15 -10.81
C PRO A 63 -9.27 -29.53 -10.43
N GLY A 64 -8.15 -29.59 -9.68
CA GLY A 64 -7.53 -30.83 -9.22
C GLY A 64 -8.25 -31.52 -8.07
N LYS A 65 -9.27 -30.90 -7.45
CA LYS A 65 -9.96 -31.42 -6.25
C LYS A 65 -10.46 -32.87 -6.36
N PRO A 66 -10.99 -33.35 -7.51
CA PRO A 66 -11.38 -34.76 -7.63
C PRO A 66 -10.22 -35.76 -7.53
N LEU A 67 -8.99 -35.35 -7.91
CA LEU A 67 -7.78 -36.17 -7.87
C LEU A 67 -6.97 -35.93 -6.59
N ASP A 68 -7.15 -34.76 -5.97
CA ASP A 68 -6.45 -34.31 -4.77
C ASP A 68 -7.45 -33.73 -3.74
N PRO A 69 -8.32 -34.57 -3.16
CA PRO A 69 -9.40 -34.11 -2.27
C PRO A 69 -8.89 -33.55 -0.94
N LYS A 70 -7.62 -33.83 -0.60
CA LYS A 70 -6.96 -33.37 0.63
C LYS A 70 -6.02 -32.19 0.40
N TYR A 71 -5.90 -31.69 -0.84
CA TYR A 71 -5.00 -30.60 -1.22
C TYR A 71 -3.51 -30.90 -0.93
N GLU A 72 -3.11 -32.19 -0.98
CA GLU A 72 -1.73 -32.63 -0.74
C GLU A 72 -0.78 -32.17 -1.86
N ASN A 73 -1.31 -31.94 -3.07
CA ASN A 73 -0.54 -31.53 -4.25
C ASN A 73 -0.96 -30.14 -4.75
N LEU A 74 -1.56 -29.32 -3.88
CA LEU A 74 -2.04 -28.00 -4.23
C LEU A 74 -0.87 -27.06 -4.58
N ALA A 75 -0.73 -26.74 -5.86
CA ALA A 75 0.29 -25.81 -6.38
C ALA A 75 -0.06 -24.32 -6.15
N LEU A 76 -0.74 -24.00 -5.05
CA LEU A 76 -1.08 -22.64 -4.64
C LEU A 76 -0.36 -22.34 -3.32
N TYR A 77 0.56 -21.37 -3.33
CA TYR A 77 1.40 -21.09 -2.15
C TYR A 77 0.66 -20.32 -1.06
N PHE A 78 -0.29 -19.47 -1.45
CA PHE A 78 -1.00 -18.56 -0.53
C PHE A 78 -2.49 -18.87 -0.52
N TYR A 79 -2.93 -19.70 0.42
CA TYR A 79 -4.34 -20.03 0.65
C TYR A 79 -4.65 -20.24 2.13
N SER A 80 -5.93 -20.15 2.48
CA SER A 80 -6.44 -20.52 3.80
C SER A 80 -7.38 -21.71 3.67
N LEU A 81 -7.27 -22.70 4.55
CA LEU A 81 -8.20 -23.82 4.64
C LEU A 81 -9.30 -23.48 5.65
N ASN A 82 -10.54 -23.53 5.21
CA ASN A 82 -11.69 -23.35 6.08
C ASN A 82 -12.80 -24.34 5.68
N ASN A 83 -13.27 -25.15 6.64
CA ASN A 83 -14.31 -26.17 6.44
C ASN A 83 -14.05 -27.11 5.24
N GLY A 84 -12.80 -27.51 4.99
CA GLY A 84 -12.45 -28.41 3.88
C GLY A 84 -12.39 -27.75 2.50
N GLU A 85 -12.57 -26.43 2.43
CA GLU A 85 -12.44 -25.64 1.22
C GLU A 85 -11.25 -24.68 1.32
N ILE A 86 -10.73 -24.28 0.17
CA ILE A 86 -9.62 -23.33 0.08
C ILE A 86 -10.13 -21.92 -0.22
N TYR A 87 -9.60 -20.93 0.48
CA TYR A 87 -9.96 -19.52 0.35
C TYR A 87 -8.72 -18.67 0.08
N SER A 88 -8.94 -17.48 -0.46
CA SER A 88 -7.88 -16.50 -0.67
C SER A 88 -7.17 -16.18 0.65
N TRP A 89 -5.83 -16.26 0.62
CA TRP A 89 -4.97 -15.76 1.70
C TRP A 89 -5.01 -14.24 1.84
N TRP A 90 -5.15 -13.55 0.70
CA TRP A 90 -5.12 -12.10 0.60
C TRP A 90 -6.50 -11.47 0.87
N GLN A 91 -6.49 -10.18 1.21
CA GLN A 91 -7.71 -9.37 1.28
C GLN A 91 -8.44 -9.39 -0.06
N VAL A 92 -9.72 -9.75 -0.02
CA VAL A 92 -10.57 -9.85 -1.23
C VAL A 92 -10.97 -8.49 -1.81
N GLY A 93 -10.74 -7.40 -1.05
CA GLY A 93 -11.09 -6.04 -1.46
C GLY A 93 -10.50 -5.61 -2.80
N PHE A 94 -9.20 -5.77 -2.97
CA PHE A 94 -8.52 -5.42 -4.22
C PHE A 94 -8.99 -6.22 -5.44
N PRO A 95 -9.03 -7.57 -5.41
CA PRO A 95 -9.51 -8.32 -6.55
C PRO A 95 -11.01 -8.06 -6.84
N LEU A 96 -11.85 -7.85 -5.83
CA LEU A 96 -13.26 -7.45 -6.04
C LEU A 96 -13.39 -6.08 -6.71
N LEU A 97 -12.56 -5.11 -6.34
CA LEU A 97 -12.53 -3.81 -7.02
C LEU A 97 -11.99 -3.90 -8.46
N SER A 98 -11.14 -4.89 -8.73
CA SER A 98 -10.58 -5.15 -10.06
C SER A 98 -11.55 -5.90 -10.98
N LEU A 99 -12.50 -6.64 -10.39
CA LEU A 99 -13.52 -7.45 -11.08
C LEU A 99 -14.26 -6.73 -12.22
N PRO A 100 -14.83 -5.51 -12.05
CA PRO A 100 -15.52 -4.83 -13.16
C PRO A 100 -14.57 -4.55 -14.31
N PHE A 101 -13.33 -4.12 -14.04
CA PHE A 101 -12.34 -3.84 -15.07
C PHE A 101 -11.93 -5.10 -15.82
N TYR A 102 -11.73 -6.21 -15.10
CA TYR A 102 -11.47 -7.51 -15.72
C TYR A 102 -12.64 -7.96 -16.62
N LYS A 103 -13.89 -7.76 -16.19
CA LYS A 103 -15.06 -8.11 -16.98
C LYS A 103 -15.18 -7.31 -18.28
N PHE A 104 -14.80 -6.04 -18.27
CA PHE A 104 -14.91 -5.17 -19.44
C PHE A 104 -13.69 -5.21 -20.37
N PHE A 105 -12.49 -5.40 -19.83
CA PHE A 105 -11.22 -5.28 -20.57
C PHE A 105 -10.38 -6.56 -20.55
N GLY A 106 -10.92 -7.67 -20.04
CA GLY A 106 -10.18 -8.93 -19.91
C GLY A 106 -8.95 -8.78 -19.03
N PHE A 107 -7.87 -9.49 -19.37
CA PHE A 107 -6.63 -9.52 -18.61
C PHE A 107 -6.00 -8.14 -18.40
N ALA A 108 -6.05 -7.27 -19.42
CA ALA A 108 -5.57 -5.88 -19.32
C ALA A 108 -6.28 -5.09 -18.20
N GLY A 109 -7.57 -5.39 -17.97
CA GLY A 109 -8.38 -4.75 -16.94
C GLY A 109 -7.82 -4.88 -15.52
N LEU A 110 -7.05 -5.94 -15.24
CA LEU A 110 -6.43 -6.17 -13.93
C LEU A 110 -5.46 -5.04 -13.54
N TYR A 111 -4.84 -4.39 -14.53
CA TYR A 111 -3.78 -3.40 -14.31
C TYR A 111 -4.29 -1.96 -14.26
N ILE A 112 -5.59 -1.71 -14.46
CA ILE A 112 -6.18 -0.37 -14.42
C ILE A 112 -5.99 0.26 -13.04
N LEU A 113 -6.36 -0.46 -11.97
CA LEU A 113 -6.28 0.06 -10.61
C LEU A 113 -4.83 0.31 -10.16
N PRO A 114 -3.87 -0.63 -10.33
CA PRO A 114 -2.46 -0.36 -10.07
C PRO A 114 -1.91 0.86 -10.83
N SER A 115 -2.29 1.02 -12.10
CA SER A 115 -1.82 2.13 -12.94
C SER A 115 -2.37 3.48 -12.46
N ILE A 116 -3.67 3.54 -12.09
CA ILE A 116 -4.29 4.73 -11.50
C ILE A 116 -3.61 5.06 -10.17
N ALA A 117 -3.39 4.06 -9.32
CA ALA A 117 -2.76 4.25 -8.03
C ALA A 117 -1.32 4.77 -8.18
N GLY A 118 -0.54 4.22 -9.11
CA GLY A 118 0.77 4.72 -9.50
C GLY A 118 0.77 6.20 -9.86
N ALA A 119 -0.14 6.60 -10.75
CA ALA A 119 -0.31 7.99 -11.16
C ALA A 119 -0.68 8.91 -9.98
N LEU A 120 -1.54 8.44 -9.08
CA LEU A 120 -1.89 9.18 -7.86
C LEU A 120 -0.71 9.32 -6.90
N ILE A 121 0.14 8.30 -6.76
CA ILE A 121 1.37 8.39 -5.95
C ILE A 121 2.27 9.49 -6.52
N VAL A 122 2.50 9.51 -7.84
CA VAL A 122 3.29 10.55 -8.51
C VAL A 122 2.69 11.94 -8.25
N PHE A 123 1.38 12.07 -8.45
CA PHE A 123 0.67 13.33 -8.24
C PHE A 123 0.79 13.86 -6.80
N PHE A 124 0.48 13.03 -5.80
CA PHE A 124 0.50 13.45 -4.41
C PHE A 124 1.92 13.65 -3.88
N SER A 125 2.90 12.87 -4.35
CA SER A 125 4.32 13.12 -4.07
C SER A 125 4.73 14.51 -4.53
N ALA A 126 4.41 14.85 -5.78
CA ALA A 126 4.69 16.18 -6.32
C ALA A 126 3.93 17.29 -5.58
N LYS A 127 2.66 17.07 -5.22
CA LYS A 127 1.88 18.02 -4.41
C LYS A 127 2.48 18.27 -3.03
N ILE A 128 2.94 17.22 -2.35
CA ILE A 128 3.62 17.33 -1.06
C ILE A 128 4.94 18.09 -1.21
N THR A 129 5.74 17.77 -2.23
CA THR A 129 6.99 18.51 -2.52
C THR A 129 6.73 19.97 -2.81
N LYS A 130 5.71 20.30 -3.62
CA LYS A 130 5.31 21.68 -3.91
C LYS A 130 4.86 22.40 -2.65
N PHE A 131 4.09 21.72 -1.79
CA PHE A 131 3.62 22.26 -0.54
C PHE A 131 4.79 22.63 0.40
N ILE A 132 5.77 21.74 0.53
CA ILE A 132 6.92 21.92 1.44
C ILE A 132 7.93 22.93 0.89
N THR A 133 8.32 22.77 -0.37
CA THR A 133 9.47 23.51 -0.95
C THR A 133 9.04 24.80 -1.65
N LYS A 134 7.78 24.89 -2.10
CA LYS A 134 7.27 25.94 -2.99
C LYS A 134 8.09 26.11 -4.28
N ASN A 135 8.87 25.10 -4.67
CA ASN A 135 9.76 25.13 -5.82
C ASN A 135 9.16 24.26 -6.95
N GLN A 136 8.88 24.89 -8.09
CA GLN A 136 8.26 24.24 -9.24
C GLN A 136 9.19 23.21 -9.90
N ASN A 137 10.49 23.51 -10.00
CA ASN A 137 11.46 22.59 -10.62
C ASN A 137 11.63 21.32 -9.78
N LEU A 138 11.74 21.46 -8.46
CA LEU A 138 11.79 20.31 -7.55
C LEU A 138 10.48 19.51 -7.55
N THR A 139 9.34 20.17 -7.77
CA THR A 139 8.04 19.50 -7.89
C THR A 139 8.00 18.57 -9.11
N TYR A 140 8.44 19.04 -10.28
CA TYR A 140 8.49 18.23 -11.50
C TYR A 140 9.57 17.17 -11.45
N LEU A 141 10.74 17.49 -10.86
CA LEU A 141 11.79 16.51 -10.62
C LEU A 141 11.28 15.37 -9.73
N MET A 142 10.57 15.68 -8.64
CA MET A 142 9.97 14.66 -7.77
C MET A 142 8.96 13.79 -8.54
N ALA A 143 8.10 14.41 -9.35
CA ALA A 143 7.14 13.66 -10.16
C ALA A 143 7.87 12.65 -11.07
N PHE A 144 8.92 13.08 -11.75
CA PHE A 144 9.74 12.23 -12.61
C PHE A 144 10.46 11.12 -11.83
N THR A 145 11.16 11.45 -10.74
CA THR A 145 11.89 10.48 -9.92
C THR A 145 10.96 9.42 -9.35
N VAL A 146 9.79 9.81 -8.83
CA VAL A 146 8.82 8.84 -8.31
C VAL A 146 8.25 7.99 -9.44
N ALA A 147 7.97 8.57 -10.60
CA ALA A 147 7.38 7.85 -11.72
C ALA A 147 8.30 6.79 -12.33
N PHE A 148 9.59 7.09 -12.48
CA PHE A 148 10.50 6.27 -13.28
C PHE A 148 11.73 5.75 -12.52
N CYS A 149 12.07 6.35 -11.38
CA CYS A 149 13.29 6.05 -10.64
C CYS A 149 12.98 5.52 -9.23
N SER A 150 11.80 4.92 -9.04
CA SER A 150 11.40 4.33 -7.77
C SER A 150 10.66 3.01 -7.99
N PRO A 151 10.46 2.18 -6.95
CA PRO A 151 9.66 0.97 -7.05
C PRO A 151 8.22 1.21 -7.52
N VAL A 152 7.70 2.44 -7.39
CA VAL A 152 6.34 2.80 -7.87
C VAL A 152 6.15 2.42 -9.33
N PHE A 153 7.16 2.60 -10.19
CA PHE A 153 7.09 2.19 -11.59
C PHE A 153 6.68 0.71 -11.72
N PHE A 154 7.42 -0.17 -11.04
CA PHE A 154 7.18 -1.61 -11.05
C PHE A 154 5.84 -1.99 -10.43
N TYR A 155 5.50 -1.42 -9.27
CA TYR A 155 4.23 -1.69 -8.58
C TYR A 155 3.00 -1.14 -9.32
N SER A 156 3.17 -0.18 -10.23
CA SER A 156 2.08 0.38 -11.03
C SER A 156 1.72 -0.48 -12.24
N VAL A 157 2.62 -1.36 -12.66
CA VAL A 157 2.43 -2.28 -13.81
C VAL A 157 2.27 -3.74 -13.39
N THR A 158 2.06 -3.99 -12.09
CA THR A 158 1.97 -5.32 -11.48
C THR A 158 0.62 -5.44 -10.76
N PHE A 159 -0.02 -6.61 -10.81
CA PHE A 159 -1.39 -6.78 -10.30
C PHE A 159 -1.41 -6.95 -8.76
N TRP A 160 -1.04 -5.88 -8.06
CA TRP A 160 -0.94 -5.83 -6.61
C TRP A 160 -1.63 -4.60 -6.01
N GLU A 161 -2.16 -4.79 -4.81
CA GLU A 161 -2.85 -3.79 -3.99
C GLU A 161 -1.92 -2.78 -3.30
N HIS A 162 -0.60 -3.00 -3.37
CA HIS A 162 0.39 -2.18 -2.68
C HIS A 162 0.36 -0.73 -3.15
N SER A 163 0.25 -0.50 -4.46
CA SER A 163 0.19 0.84 -5.04
C SER A 163 -1.07 1.60 -4.58
N LEU A 164 -2.22 0.92 -4.46
CA LEU A 164 -3.44 1.53 -3.91
C LEU A 164 -3.25 1.96 -2.45
N SER A 165 -2.67 1.10 -1.62
CA SER A 165 -2.38 1.43 -0.21
C SER A 165 -1.47 2.66 -0.10
N VAL A 166 -0.38 2.70 -0.89
CA VAL A 166 0.55 3.83 -0.91
C VAL A 166 -0.11 5.10 -1.46
N ALA A 167 -0.92 5.00 -2.52
CA ALA A 167 -1.67 6.15 -3.06
C ALA A 167 -2.59 6.75 -1.99
N SER A 168 -3.31 5.90 -1.24
CA SER A 168 -4.15 6.30 -0.12
C SER A 168 -3.34 6.97 1.01
N ILE A 169 -2.17 6.45 1.37
CA ILE A 169 -1.25 7.08 2.34
C ILE A 169 -0.75 8.45 1.86
N MET A 170 -0.38 8.57 0.59
CA MET A 170 0.11 9.84 0.03
C MET A 170 -1.00 10.89 -0.02
N MET A 171 -2.21 10.49 -0.38
CA MET A 171 -3.39 11.34 -0.32
C MET A 171 -3.70 11.75 1.12
N MET A 172 -3.74 10.81 2.07
CA MET A 172 -3.90 11.08 3.50
C MET A 172 -2.88 12.12 3.98
N THR A 173 -1.60 11.91 3.69
CA THR A 173 -0.52 12.81 4.08
C THR A 173 -0.73 14.22 3.53
N TYR A 174 -1.04 14.36 2.24
CA TYR A 174 -1.31 15.66 1.64
C TYR A 174 -2.53 16.36 2.27
N LEU A 175 -3.61 15.61 2.50
CA LEU A 175 -4.84 16.13 3.12
C LEU A 175 -4.61 16.57 4.57
N LEU A 176 -3.81 15.83 5.36
CA LEU A 176 -3.39 16.26 6.70
C LEU A 176 -2.60 17.57 6.63
N LEU A 177 -1.62 17.67 5.73
CA LEU A 177 -0.79 18.87 5.60
C LEU A 177 -1.64 20.11 5.32
N ILE A 178 -2.57 20.06 4.36
CA ILE A 178 -3.43 21.21 4.06
C ILE A 178 -4.44 21.48 5.18
N SER A 179 -4.91 20.45 5.89
CA SER A 179 -5.83 20.62 7.03
C SER A 179 -5.16 21.28 8.24
N ILE A 180 -3.89 20.94 8.49
CA ILE A 180 -3.13 21.46 9.62
C ILE A 180 -2.68 22.89 9.33
N PHE A 181 -2.00 23.11 8.22
CA PHE A 181 -1.28 24.36 7.94
C PHE A 181 -2.05 25.38 7.10
N GLN A 182 -3.15 24.97 6.45
CA GLN A 182 -4.02 25.89 5.68
C GLN A 182 -5.44 25.97 6.26
N ASP A 183 -5.66 25.39 7.45
CA ASP A 183 -6.93 25.36 8.20
C ASP A 183 -8.15 24.83 7.40
N GLN A 184 -7.93 23.91 6.46
CA GLN A 184 -9.00 23.31 5.67
C GLN A 184 -9.63 22.09 6.37
N LYS A 185 -10.38 22.33 7.45
CA LYS A 185 -10.86 21.30 8.39
C LYS A 185 -11.67 20.15 7.76
N GLY A 186 -12.39 20.39 6.66
CA GLY A 186 -13.18 19.36 5.96
C GLY A 186 -12.33 18.18 5.46
N PHE A 187 -11.06 18.40 5.16
CA PHE A 187 -10.16 17.36 4.68
C PHE A 187 -9.63 16.42 5.77
N LEU A 188 -9.84 16.72 7.06
CA LEU A 188 -9.43 15.83 8.15
C LEU A 188 -10.20 14.50 8.12
N TYR A 189 -11.51 14.57 7.89
CA TYR A 189 -12.34 13.36 7.76
C TYR A 189 -11.91 12.53 6.55
N ILE A 190 -11.76 13.18 5.39
CA ILE A 190 -11.33 12.52 4.15
C ILE A 190 -9.95 11.91 4.34
N SER A 191 -9.05 12.58 5.04
CA SER A 191 -7.75 12.01 5.38
C SER A 191 -7.88 10.74 6.23
N GLY A 192 -8.74 10.72 7.24
CA GLY A 192 -9.00 9.52 8.04
C GLY A 192 -9.53 8.37 7.18
N ILE A 193 -10.45 8.66 6.25
CA ILE A 193 -11.00 7.70 5.28
C ILE A 193 -9.87 7.14 4.41
N MET A 194 -9.00 7.98 3.87
CA MET A 194 -7.85 7.53 3.06
C MET A 194 -6.88 6.68 3.88
N GLY A 195 -6.63 7.02 5.14
CA GLY A 195 -5.89 6.14 6.06
C GLY A 195 -6.57 4.78 6.20
N SER A 196 -7.88 4.75 6.41
CA SER A 196 -8.65 3.49 6.55
C SER A 196 -8.56 2.64 5.28
N LEU A 197 -8.68 3.25 4.11
CA LEU A 197 -8.54 2.56 2.83
C LEU A 197 -7.14 1.97 2.62
N ALA A 198 -6.09 2.64 3.12
CA ALA A 198 -4.75 2.07 3.07
C ALA A 198 -4.65 0.75 3.86
N VAL A 199 -5.32 0.66 5.02
CA VAL A 199 -5.41 -0.56 5.86
C VAL A 199 -6.25 -1.64 5.19
N PHE A 200 -7.33 -1.23 4.52
CA PHE A 200 -8.21 -2.13 3.76
C PHE A 200 -7.46 -2.87 2.65
N PHE A 201 -6.46 -2.24 2.05
CA PHE A 201 -5.60 -2.89 1.03
C PHE A 201 -4.38 -3.59 1.63
N ARG A 202 -3.81 -3.07 2.72
CA ARG A 202 -2.61 -3.61 3.39
C ARG A 202 -2.73 -3.37 4.89
N THR A 203 -2.94 -4.42 5.67
CA THR A 203 -3.16 -4.30 7.12
C THR A 203 -1.98 -3.66 7.84
N GLU A 204 -0.76 -3.83 7.34
CA GLU A 204 0.48 -3.28 7.88
C GLU A 204 0.53 -1.74 7.81
N ALA A 205 -0.28 -1.11 6.94
CA ALA A 205 -0.42 0.34 6.90
C ALA A 205 -0.90 0.93 8.23
N ILE A 206 -1.53 0.12 9.10
CA ILE A 206 -1.98 0.54 10.43
C ILE A 206 -0.83 1.09 11.28
N LEU A 207 0.39 0.55 11.13
CA LEU A 207 1.56 1.00 11.90
C LEU A 207 1.95 2.44 11.52
N LEU A 208 1.94 2.74 10.22
CA LEU A 208 2.22 4.08 9.74
C LEU A 208 1.11 5.06 10.18
N ILE A 209 -0.15 4.64 10.07
CA ILE A 209 -1.30 5.46 10.48
C ILE A 209 -1.28 5.75 11.98
N ALA A 210 -0.88 4.77 12.81
CA ALA A 210 -0.69 4.98 14.24
C ALA A 210 0.38 6.04 14.51
N GLY A 211 1.46 6.07 13.72
CA GLY A 211 2.47 7.14 13.77
C GLY A 211 1.89 8.52 13.46
N TYR A 212 1.14 8.66 12.36
CA TYR A 212 0.45 9.91 12.02
C TYR A 212 -0.55 10.34 13.10
N TRP A 213 -1.31 9.39 13.63
CA TRP A 213 -2.27 9.62 14.70
C TRP A 213 -1.58 10.15 15.97
N LEU A 214 -0.47 9.53 16.38
CA LEU A 214 0.30 9.97 17.56
C LEU A 214 0.84 11.39 17.38
N VAL A 215 1.40 11.71 16.21
CA VAL A 215 1.86 13.07 15.88
C VAL A 215 0.69 14.05 15.94
N LEU A 216 -0.48 13.68 15.43
CA LEU A 216 -1.67 14.53 15.46
C LEU A 216 -2.20 14.77 16.88
N VAL A 217 -2.14 13.76 17.76
CA VAL A 217 -2.44 13.91 19.20
C VAL A 217 -1.45 14.87 19.87
N ILE A 218 -0.18 14.87 19.48
CA ILE A 218 0.81 15.75 20.10
C ILE A 218 0.63 17.20 19.63
N ILE A 219 0.47 17.42 18.32
CA ILE A 219 0.53 18.76 17.72
C ILE A 219 -0.86 19.43 17.69
N GLU A 220 -1.93 18.68 17.42
CA GLU A 220 -3.26 19.22 17.09
C GLU A 220 -4.39 18.36 17.69
N ARG A 221 -4.42 18.23 19.03
CA ARG A 221 -5.37 17.37 19.79
C ARG A 221 -6.84 17.49 19.37
N LYS A 222 -7.30 18.67 18.97
CA LYS A 222 -8.70 18.86 18.56
C LYS A 222 -8.99 18.26 17.18
N LYS A 223 -8.00 18.27 16.27
CA LYS A 223 -8.11 17.76 14.90
C LYS A 223 -8.08 16.22 14.85
N VAL A 224 -7.52 15.58 15.88
CA VAL A 224 -7.46 14.11 15.95
C VAL A 224 -8.83 13.46 15.96
N VAL A 225 -9.84 14.12 16.53
CA VAL A 225 -11.21 13.58 16.60
C VAL A 225 -11.77 13.39 15.19
N SER A 226 -11.72 14.40 14.33
CA SER A 226 -12.22 14.32 12.96
C SER A 226 -11.47 13.26 12.12
N PHE A 227 -10.15 13.21 12.25
CA PHE A 227 -9.34 12.18 11.60
C PHE A 227 -9.72 10.77 12.08
N THR A 228 -9.85 10.59 13.39
CA THR A 228 -10.20 9.30 14.02
C THR A 228 -11.61 8.87 13.65
N LEU A 229 -12.57 9.80 13.55
CA LEU A 229 -13.93 9.48 13.10
C LEU A 229 -13.95 9.00 11.66
N GLY A 230 -13.24 9.68 10.75
CA GLY A 230 -13.12 9.23 9.36
C GLY A 230 -12.45 7.86 9.25
N LEU A 231 -11.36 7.65 9.99
CA LEU A 231 -10.66 6.37 10.06
C LEU A 231 -11.56 5.25 10.62
N GLY A 232 -12.19 5.50 11.77
CA GLY A 232 -12.97 4.51 12.50
C GLY A 232 -14.25 4.08 11.78
N ILE A 233 -15.03 5.04 11.26
CA ILE A 233 -16.29 4.73 10.54
C ILE A 233 -15.99 3.89 9.30
N THR A 234 -15.02 4.30 8.49
CA THR A 234 -14.66 3.54 7.28
C THR A 234 -14.07 2.18 7.63
N SER A 235 -13.27 2.07 8.70
CA SER A 235 -12.73 0.79 9.16
C SER A 235 -13.79 -0.18 9.65
N LEU A 236 -14.83 0.32 10.30
CA LEU A 236 -15.98 -0.50 10.68
C LEU A 236 -16.72 -1.01 9.44
N ILE A 237 -16.96 -0.14 8.44
CA ILE A 237 -17.66 -0.53 7.21
C ILE A 237 -16.92 -1.66 6.49
N TRP A 238 -15.63 -1.46 6.17
CA TRP A 238 -14.90 -2.50 5.45
C TRP A 238 -14.63 -3.73 6.32
N GLY A 239 -14.47 -3.56 7.64
CA GLY A 239 -14.33 -4.68 8.57
C GLY A 239 -15.58 -5.56 8.60
N THR A 240 -16.78 -4.96 8.58
CA THR A 240 -18.04 -5.73 8.47
C THR A 240 -18.16 -6.43 7.12
N ILE A 241 -17.78 -5.77 6.03
CA ILE A 241 -17.77 -6.39 4.69
C ILE A 241 -16.81 -7.59 4.66
N ASN A 242 -15.58 -7.44 5.17
CA ASN A 242 -14.63 -8.54 5.25
C ASN A 242 -15.14 -9.69 6.12
N TYR A 243 -15.77 -9.38 7.25
CA TYR A 243 -16.36 -10.40 8.11
C TYR A 243 -17.45 -11.19 7.38
N TRP A 244 -18.33 -10.51 6.66
CA TRP A 244 -19.39 -11.16 5.88
C TRP A 244 -18.82 -12.00 4.72
N LEU A 245 -17.74 -11.54 4.08
CA LEU A 245 -17.13 -12.23 2.94
C LEU A 245 -16.23 -13.40 3.33
N MET A 246 -15.47 -13.25 4.40
CA MET A 246 -14.35 -14.13 4.75
C MET A 246 -14.46 -14.77 6.13
N GLY A 247 -15.49 -14.41 6.92
CA GLY A 247 -15.64 -14.86 8.31
C GLY A 247 -14.70 -14.17 9.29
N ASN A 248 -13.93 -13.17 8.86
CA ASN A 248 -12.98 -12.43 9.69
C ASN A 248 -12.99 -10.95 9.32
N PRO A 249 -13.08 -10.01 10.29
CA PRO A 249 -13.06 -8.58 9.98
C PRO A 249 -11.72 -8.10 9.40
N ILE A 250 -10.64 -8.84 9.65
CA ILE A 250 -9.29 -8.55 9.18
C ILE A 250 -8.86 -9.68 8.23
N SER A 251 -7.80 -9.46 7.47
CA SER A 251 -7.28 -10.45 6.53
C SER A 251 -6.83 -11.75 7.22
N PRO A 252 -7.08 -12.93 6.60
CA PRO A 252 -6.74 -14.24 7.19
C PRO A 252 -5.26 -14.41 7.55
N ASN A 253 -4.35 -13.77 6.81
CA ASN A 253 -2.92 -13.78 7.11
C ASN A 253 -2.60 -13.21 8.51
N VAL A 254 -3.40 -12.30 9.05
CA VAL A 254 -3.19 -11.80 10.43
C VAL A 254 -3.51 -12.88 11.46
N GLN A 255 -4.54 -13.71 11.23
CA GLN A 255 -4.82 -14.86 12.09
C GLN A 255 -3.71 -15.92 12.00
N ALA A 256 -3.19 -16.17 10.79
CA ALA A 256 -2.05 -17.06 10.60
C ALA A 256 -0.81 -16.56 11.36
N VAL A 257 -0.55 -15.24 11.36
CA VAL A 257 0.54 -14.64 12.14
C VAL A 257 0.28 -14.69 13.65
N GLN A 258 -0.96 -14.51 14.11
CA GLN A 258 -1.31 -14.68 15.52
C GLN A 258 -1.11 -16.11 16.02
N SER A 259 -1.25 -17.10 15.13
CA SER A 259 -0.98 -18.51 15.43
C SER A 259 0.52 -18.87 15.49
N LEU A 260 1.39 -18.00 14.93
CA LEU A 260 2.83 -18.12 15.11
C LEU A 260 3.16 -17.72 16.55
N THR A 261 3.41 -18.73 17.39
CA THR A 261 3.90 -18.52 18.74
C THR A 261 5.27 -17.84 18.69
N ASN A 262 5.35 -16.70 19.36
CA ASN A 262 6.54 -15.93 19.69
C ASN A 262 7.13 -15.08 18.55
N PHE A 263 7.66 -13.92 18.94
CA PHE A 263 8.67 -13.17 18.20
C PHE A 263 9.94 -14.02 18.06
N ASN A 264 9.88 -15.16 17.37
CA ASN A 264 11.02 -16.03 17.15
C ASN A 264 12.15 -15.26 16.47
N GLY A 265 11.83 -14.26 15.62
CA GLY A 265 12.81 -13.30 15.14
C GLY A 265 13.55 -12.56 16.26
N LEU A 266 12.83 -11.97 17.23
CA LEU A 266 13.44 -11.27 18.37
C LEU A 266 14.21 -12.24 19.28
N ALA A 267 13.69 -13.44 19.52
CA ALA A 267 14.36 -14.48 20.29
C ALA A 267 15.66 -14.94 19.59
N ASN A 268 15.63 -15.11 18.27
CA ASN A 268 16.74 -15.64 17.48
C ASN A 268 17.83 -14.59 17.20
N VAL A 269 17.46 -13.32 17.02
CA VAL A 269 18.42 -12.26 16.64
C VAL A 269 18.60 -11.16 17.68
N GLY A 270 17.86 -11.20 18.80
CA GLY A 270 17.96 -10.26 19.91
C GLY A 270 17.71 -8.82 19.46
N LEU A 271 18.50 -7.87 19.98
CA LEU A 271 18.43 -6.45 19.59
C LEU A 271 18.66 -6.20 18.09
N LYS A 272 19.23 -7.16 17.34
CA LYS A 272 19.37 -7.07 15.89
C LYS A 272 18.04 -7.17 15.15
N TYR A 273 16.97 -7.57 15.85
CA TYR A 273 15.62 -7.57 15.31
C TYR A 273 15.19 -6.20 14.79
N ILE A 274 15.60 -5.11 15.46
CA ILE A 274 15.25 -3.76 15.05
C ILE A 274 15.89 -3.39 13.70
N PRO A 275 17.24 -3.44 13.53
CA PRO A 275 17.83 -3.15 12.23
C PRO A 275 17.45 -4.18 11.16
N TYR A 276 17.19 -5.44 11.51
CA TYR A 276 16.67 -6.41 10.54
C TYR A 276 15.26 -6.04 10.11
N THR A 277 14.34 -5.71 11.00
CA THR A 277 12.98 -5.29 10.63
C THR A 277 13.00 -4.01 9.77
N LEU A 278 13.88 -3.06 10.08
CA LEU A 278 13.93 -1.78 9.38
C LEU A 278 14.63 -1.82 8.02
N PHE A 279 15.68 -2.63 7.88
CA PHE A 279 16.57 -2.57 6.71
C PHE A 279 16.73 -3.91 6.00
N ASN A 280 16.19 -5.01 6.55
CA ASN A 280 16.39 -6.37 6.03
C ASN A 280 15.31 -7.33 6.57
N ALA A 281 14.04 -6.91 6.49
CA ALA A 281 12.90 -7.72 6.93
C ALA A 281 12.92 -9.16 6.36
N PRO A 282 13.47 -9.40 5.14
CA PRO A 282 13.61 -10.74 4.60
C PRO A 282 14.61 -11.67 5.33
N ILE A 283 15.45 -11.22 6.28
CA ILE A 283 16.23 -12.15 7.13
C ILE A 283 15.32 -13.03 8.00
N ILE A 284 14.06 -12.62 8.19
CA ILE A 284 13.07 -13.40 8.92
C ILE A 284 12.37 -14.42 8.01
N SER A 285 12.48 -14.33 6.66
CA SER A 285 11.72 -15.25 5.77
C SER A 285 12.13 -15.44 4.30
N ALA A 286 13.06 -14.71 3.66
CA ALA A 286 13.36 -14.92 2.23
C ALA A 286 14.73 -14.46 1.65
N TYR A 287 15.41 -13.43 2.17
CA TYR A 287 16.68 -12.93 1.59
C TYR A 287 17.62 -12.33 2.66
N SER A 288 18.93 -12.56 2.53
CA SER A 288 19.93 -11.99 3.45
C SER A 288 20.70 -10.82 2.84
N LEU A 289 20.44 -9.58 3.27
CA LEU A 289 21.41 -8.50 3.06
C LEU A 289 22.67 -8.71 3.92
N GLY A 290 23.84 -8.46 3.34
CA GLY A 290 25.12 -8.57 4.04
C GLY A 290 25.23 -7.59 5.22
N ARG A 291 25.99 -7.97 6.26
CA ARG A 291 26.15 -7.18 7.51
C ARG A 291 26.59 -5.72 7.25
N GLY A 292 27.44 -5.49 6.24
CA GLY A 292 27.90 -4.15 5.88
C GLY A 292 26.77 -3.24 5.43
N LEU A 293 25.88 -3.73 4.55
CA LEU A 293 24.73 -2.97 4.04
C LEU A 293 23.75 -2.60 5.16
N LEU A 294 23.52 -3.50 6.10
CA LEU A 294 22.69 -3.27 7.28
C LEU A 294 23.21 -2.14 8.18
N VAL A 295 24.53 -2.14 8.46
CA VAL A 295 25.17 -1.08 9.24
C VAL A 295 25.09 0.24 8.51
N VAL A 296 25.39 0.26 7.21
CA VAL A 296 25.30 1.46 6.37
C VAL A 296 23.87 2.01 6.35
N GLY A 297 22.85 1.18 6.09
CA GLY A 297 21.45 1.59 6.10
C GLY A 297 20.99 2.15 7.46
N THR A 298 21.40 1.50 8.56
CA THR A 298 21.10 1.99 9.92
C THR A 298 21.73 3.35 10.21
N LEU A 299 23.00 3.53 9.83
CA LEU A 299 23.71 4.80 10.01
C LEU A 299 23.10 5.90 9.13
N LEU A 300 22.78 5.61 7.88
CA LEU A 300 22.10 6.56 6.98
C LEU A 300 20.76 7.00 7.56
N PHE A 301 19.95 6.06 8.08
CA PHE A 301 18.69 6.39 8.72
C PHE A 301 18.86 7.24 9.99
N ALA A 302 19.83 6.91 10.85
CA ALA A 302 20.15 7.73 12.02
C ALA A 302 20.58 9.15 11.62
N LEU A 303 21.36 9.29 10.55
CA LEU A 303 21.75 10.57 9.98
C LEU A 303 20.54 11.33 9.40
N VAL A 304 19.59 10.67 8.74
CA VAL A 304 18.33 11.29 8.28
C VAL A 304 17.58 11.89 9.46
N ILE A 305 17.37 11.12 10.54
CA ILE A 305 16.68 11.61 11.74
C ILE A 305 17.45 12.78 12.34
N PHE A 306 18.76 12.62 12.60
CA PHE A 306 19.59 13.64 13.22
C PHE A 306 19.61 14.94 12.41
N PHE A 307 19.82 14.88 11.09
CA PHE A 307 19.86 16.06 10.24
C PHE A 307 18.47 16.69 10.03
N SER A 308 17.38 15.92 10.13
CA SER A 308 16.03 16.47 10.07
C SER A 308 15.71 17.40 11.26
N LEU A 309 16.30 17.13 12.43
CA LEU A 309 16.14 17.91 13.65
C LEU A 309 16.92 19.23 13.62
N ILE A 310 18.03 19.29 12.88
CA ILE A 310 18.89 20.48 12.80
C ILE A 310 18.55 21.29 11.54
N LYS A 311 17.96 22.47 11.73
CA LYS A 311 17.43 23.34 10.65
C LYS A 311 18.43 23.60 9.51
N ARG A 312 19.73 23.73 9.82
CA ARG A 312 20.83 23.95 8.86
C ARG A 312 21.14 22.73 7.99
N PHE A 313 20.88 21.52 8.48
CA PHE A 313 21.26 20.26 7.82
C PHE A 313 20.10 19.51 7.18
N ARG A 314 18.88 20.06 7.20
CA ARG A 314 17.69 19.44 6.58
C ARG A 314 17.82 19.12 5.10
N LEU A 315 18.76 19.75 4.38
CA LEU A 315 19.04 19.39 3.00
C LEU A 315 19.82 18.06 2.92
N PHE A 316 20.70 17.78 3.88
CA PHE A 316 21.49 16.55 3.94
C PHE A 316 20.66 15.32 4.33
N SER A 317 19.53 15.50 5.03
CA SER A 317 18.57 14.40 5.23
C SER A 317 17.96 13.89 3.92
N PHE A 318 17.91 14.70 2.85
CA PHE A 318 17.51 14.22 1.53
C PHE A 318 18.60 13.38 0.85
N ILE A 319 19.88 13.73 1.03
CA ILE A 319 21.00 12.98 0.46
C ILE A 319 21.09 11.59 1.09
N ALA A 320 20.89 11.49 2.41
CA ALA A 320 20.84 10.21 3.10
C ALA A 320 19.61 9.36 2.72
N PHE A 321 18.55 9.97 2.15
CA PHE A 321 17.38 9.27 1.63
C PHE A 321 17.59 8.69 0.22
N ILE A 322 18.53 9.24 -0.57
CA ILE A 322 18.88 8.73 -1.91
C ILE A 322 19.73 7.45 -1.82
N GLY A 323 20.43 7.25 -0.70
CA GLY A 323 21.27 6.08 -0.45
C GLY A 323 20.58 4.91 0.28
N LEU A 324 19.30 5.03 0.62
CA LEU A 324 18.45 3.99 1.24
C LEU A 324 17.56 3.34 0.17
#